data_AF-A0A4Y9ZZL3-F1
#
_entry.id   AF-A0A4Y9ZZL3-F1
#
_cell.length_a   1.000
_cell.length_b   1.000
_cell.length_c   1.000
_cell.angle_alpha   90.00
_cell.angle_beta   90.00
_cell.angle_gamma   90.00
#
_symmetry.space_group_name_H-M   'P 1'
#
loop_
_entity.id
_entity.type
_entity.pdbx_description
1 polymer ?
#
loop_
_entity_poly.entity_id
_entity_poly.type
_entity_poly.pdbx_seq_one_letter_code
_entity_poly.pdbx_strand_id
1 'polypeptide(L)'
;MIGRTEYQNVCGTRCATDFVELPSILMEHFLNSPTVLSLFDSGDKSAIRQVGNHHEDPCHNIDTHGQIMLAVLDQIYHRPRRWCLASTRRRRSRGCMPSAG
;
A
#
# COMPACT_ATOMS: atom_id res chain seq x y z
N MET A 1 14.26 -9.32 -17.21
CA MET A 1 12.90 -9.69 -16.74
C MET A 1 13.00 -10.96 -15.92
N ILE A 2 12.71 -10.87 -14.61
CA ILE A 2 13.06 -11.89 -13.60
C ILE A 2 11.93 -12.92 -13.38
N GLY A 3 10.68 -12.60 -13.76
CA GLY A 3 9.53 -13.50 -13.67
C GLY A 3 9.52 -14.61 -14.73
N ARG A 4 10.51 -15.50 -14.70
CA ARG A 4 10.60 -16.69 -15.56
C ARG A 4 9.88 -17.85 -14.90
N THR A 5 8.85 -18.35 -15.56
CA THR A 5 8.08 -19.54 -15.17
C THR A 5 7.91 -20.42 -16.40
N GLU A 6 7.75 -21.73 -16.19
CA GLU A 6 7.53 -22.68 -17.29
C GLU A 6 6.16 -22.51 -17.96
N TYR A 7 5.22 -21.85 -17.29
CA TYR A 7 3.89 -21.56 -17.81
C TYR A 7 3.67 -20.05 -18.03
N GLN A 8 3.23 -19.69 -19.24
CA GLN A 8 2.97 -18.31 -19.66
C GLN A 8 1.82 -17.64 -18.89
N ASN A 9 0.85 -18.41 -18.40
CA ASN A 9 -0.28 -17.90 -17.62
C ASN A 9 0.14 -17.33 -16.25
N VAL A 10 1.32 -17.68 -15.74
CA VAL A 10 1.87 -17.19 -14.47
C VAL A 10 3.18 -16.41 -14.65
N CYS A 11 3.57 -16.11 -15.90
CA CYS A 11 4.82 -15.38 -16.15
C CYS A 11 4.66 -13.87 -15.99
N GLY A 12 5.77 -13.18 -15.73
CA GLY A 12 5.79 -11.71 -15.64
C GLY A 12 5.09 -11.19 -14.39
N THR A 13 4.14 -10.26 -14.55
CA THR A 13 3.41 -9.59 -13.46
C THR A 13 2.09 -10.29 -13.10
N ARG A 14 1.82 -11.48 -13.66
CA ARG A 14 0.62 -12.29 -13.40
C ARG A 14 0.72 -12.97 -12.03
N CYS A 15 0.67 -12.17 -10.97
CA CYS A 15 0.65 -12.58 -9.58
C CYS A 15 -0.66 -12.11 -8.92
N ALA A 16 -0.89 -12.45 -7.65
CA ALA A 16 -2.04 -11.93 -6.92
C ALA A 16 -2.05 -10.38 -6.98
N THR A 17 -3.23 -9.79 -7.16
CA THR A 17 -3.41 -8.36 -7.45
C THR A 17 -2.77 -7.45 -6.40
N ASP A 18 -2.64 -7.92 -5.17
CA ASP A 18 -2.03 -7.16 -4.07
C ASP A 18 -0.49 -7.09 -4.16
N PHE A 19 0.14 -7.99 -4.92
CA PHE A 19 1.60 -8.14 -5.01
C PHE A 19 2.19 -7.55 -6.30
N VAL A 20 1.36 -7.20 -7.27
CA VAL A 20 1.82 -6.76 -8.60
C VAL A 20 2.58 -5.42 -8.55
N GLU A 21 2.24 -4.57 -7.59
CA GLU A 21 2.85 -3.25 -7.38
C GLU A 21 4.11 -3.26 -6.51
N LEU A 22 4.45 -4.40 -5.87
CA LEU A 22 5.66 -4.45 -5.04
C LEU A 22 6.94 -4.12 -5.81
N PRO A 23 7.18 -4.62 -7.05
CA PRO A 23 8.40 -4.31 -7.79
C PRO A 23 8.53 -2.83 -8.16
N SER A 24 7.42 -2.14 -8.45
CA SER A 24 7.41 -0.70 -8.75
C SER A 24 7.73 0.13 -7.51
N ILE A 25 7.03 -0.13 -6.39
CA ILE A 25 7.25 0.56 -5.11
C ILE A 25 8.69 0.35 -4.59
N LEU A 26 9.23 -0.86 -4.76
CA LEU A 26 10.60 -1.16 -4.36
C LEU A 26 11.63 -0.35 -5.16
N MET A 27 11.43 -0.20 -6.47
CA MET A 27 12.34 0.60 -7.29
C MET A 27 12.27 2.09 -6.97
N GLU A 28 11.10 2.61 -6.62
CA GLU A 28 10.94 3.98 -6.13
C GLU A 28 11.75 4.21 -4.85
N HIS A 29 11.65 3.30 -3.88
CA HIS A 29 12.46 3.35 -2.66
C HIS A 29 13.97 3.21 -2.94
N PHE A 30 14.37 2.39 -3.90
CA PHE A 30 15.79 2.22 -4.26
C PHE A 30 16.39 3.52 -4.82
N LEU A 31 15.60 4.29 -5.57
CA LEU A 31 16.01 5.59 -6.12
C LEU A 31 16.06 6.71 -5.07
N ASN A 32 15.37 6.56 -3.94
CA ASN A 32 15.46 7.50 -2.81
C ASN A 32 16.74 7.31 -1.97
N SER A 33 17.49 6.22 -2.15
CA SER A 33 18.70 5.95 -1.37
C SER A 33 19.92 6.71 -1.93
N PRO A 34 20.62 7.51 -1.10
CA PRO A 34 21.78 8.27 -1.54
C PRO A 34 22.95 7.38 -2.00
N THR A 35 23.06 6.17 -1.44
CA THR A 35 24.08 5.19 -1.84
C THR A 35 23.89 4.72 -3.28
N VAL A 36 22.64 4.49 -3.69
CA VAL A 36 22.30 4.09 -5.05
C VAL A 36 22.52 5.25 -6.01
N LEU A 37 22.07 6.44 -5.64
CA LEU A 37 22.25 7.65 -6.46
C LEU A 37 23.71 7.98 -6.72
N SER A 38 24.60 7.70 -5.75
CA SER A 38 26.05 7.91 -5.92
C SER A 38 26.66 7.05 -7.03
N LEU A 39 26.06 5.91 -7.35
CA LEU A 39 26.51 5.03 -8.45
C LEU A 39 26.15 5.58 -9.84
N PHE A 40 25.17 6.49 -9.91
CA PHE A 40 24.76 7.16 -11.14
C PHE A 40 25.43 8.54 -11.34
N ASP A 41 26.34 8.93 -10.43
CA ASP A 41 27.06 10.21 -10.50
C ASP A 41 28.00 10.26 -11.72
N SER A 42 27.57 10.95 -12.78
CA SER A 42 28.36 11.14 -13.99
C SER A 42 29.26 12.39 -13.92
N GLY A 43 29.46 12.98 -12.73
CA GLY A 43 30.39 14.08 -12.49
C GLY A 43 29.76 15.48 -12.46
N ASP A 44 28.43 15.59 -12.60
CA ASP A 44 27.72 16.84 -12.38
C ASP A 44 27.25 16.93 -10.91
N LYS A 45 28.15 17.44 -10.08
CA LYS A 45 28.04 17.52 -8.60
C LYS A 45 26.87 18.38 -8.10
N SER A 46 26.05 18.93 -9.00
CA SER A 46 24.89 19.77 -8.71
C SER A 46 23.65 18.97 -8.31
N ALA A 47 23.45 17.76 -8.87
CA ALA A 47 22.24 16.96 -8.64
C ALA A 47 22.23 16.27 -7.26
N ILE A 48 23.38 15.81 -6.77
CA ILE A 48 23.48 15.02 -5.52
C ILE A 48 23.28 15.89 -4.27
N ARG A 49 23.63 17.18 -4.32
CA ARG A 49 23.50 18.09 -3.17
C ARG A 49 22.05 18.49 -2.88
N GLN A 50 21.13 18.28 -3.83
CA GLN A 50 19.70 18.59 -3.67
C GLN A 50 18.90 17.40 -3.10
N VAL A 51 19.35 16.16 -3.26
CA VAL A 51 18.65 14.96 -2.76
C VAL A 51 18.90 14.69 -1.28
N GLY A 52 19.90 15.36 -0.68
CA GLY A 52 20.11 15.35 0.77
C GLY A 52 19.01 16.07 1.57
N ASN A 53 18.11 16.79 0.90
CA ASN A 53 16.87 17.21 1.51
C ASN A 53 15.88 16.05 1.40
N HIS A 54 15.62 15.39 2.53
CA HIS A 54 14.44 14.57 2.76
C HIS A 54 13.18 15.42 2.51
N HIS A 55 12.83 15.65 1.25
CA HIS A 55 11.56 16.23 0.86
C HIS A 55 10.55 15.09 0.92
N GLU A 56 10.25 14.64 2.14
CA GLU A 56 9.04 13.86 2.34
C GLU A 56 7.90 14.76 1.90
N ASP A 57 7.14 14.33 0.89
CA ASP A 57 6.04 15.13 0.36
C ASP A 57 5.15 15.56 1.54
N PRO A 58 4.95 16.88 1.77
CA PRO A 58 4.16 17.36 2.92
C PRO A 58 2.73 16.80 2.93
N CYS A 59 2.24 16.38 1.76
CA CYS A 59 0.93 15.80 1.55
C CYS A 59 0.88 14.28 1.70
N HIS A 60 2.01 13.58 1.87
CA HIS A 60 2.07 12.11 1.89
C HIS A 60 1.08 11.47 2.88
N ASN A 61 0.94 12.06 4.06
CA ASN A 61 -0.01 11.57 5.08
C ASN A 61 -1.48 11.81 4.68
N ILE A 62 -1.77 12.92 4.00
CA ILE A 62 -3.12 13.24 3.50
C ILE A 62 -3.49 12.27 2.37
N ASP A 63 -2.57 12.01 1.46
CA ASP A 63 -2.77 11.07 0.36
C ASP A 63 -2.96 9.65 0.88
N THR A 64 -2.15 9.23 1.84
CA THR A 64 -2.29 7.92 2.53
C THR A 64 -3.64 7.80 3.21
N HIS A 65 -4.09 8.85 3.90
CA HIS A 65 -5.42 8.87 4.52
C HIS A 65 -6.54 8.72 3.47
N GLY A 66 -6.43 9.41 2.34
CA GLY A 66 -7.36 9.28 1.21
C GLY A 66 -7.39 7.87 0.64
N GLN A 67 -6.22 7.26 0.42
CA GLN A 67 -6.11 5.87 -0.05
C GLN A 67 -6.75 4.88 0.92
N ILE A 68 -6.53 5.04 2.23
CA ILE A 68 -7.15 4.20 3.26
C ILE A 68 -8.68 4.35 3.24
N MET A 69 -9.20 5.58 3.15
CA MET A 69 -10.65 5.80 3.09
C MET A 69 -11.29 5.14 1.87
N LEU A 70 -10.67 5.27 0.70
CA LEU A 70 -11.15 4.63 -0.53
C LEU A 70 -11.06 3.10 -0.43
N ALA A 71 -9.99 2.55 0.14
CA ALA A 71 -9.85 1.11 0.35
C ALA A 71 -10.91 0.55 1.33
N VAL A 72 -11.20 1.27 2.42
CA VAL A 72 -12.26 0.89 3.36
C VAL A 72 -13.64 0.96 2.69
N LEU A 73 -13.89 1.98 1.89
CA LEU A 73 -15.14 2.12 1.14
C LEU A 73 -15.33 0.96 0.16
N ASP A 74 -14.29 0.62 -0.60
CA ASP A 74 -14.29 -0.52 -1.53
C ASP A 74 -14.60 -1.83 -0.80
N GLN A 75 -13.93 -2.07 0.34
CA GLN A 75 -14.22 -3.23 1.16
C GLN A 75 -15.68 -3.25 1.62
N ILE A 76 -16.22 -2.15 2.15
CA ILE A 76 -17.61 -2.08 2.64
C ILE A 76 -18.60 -2.39 1.51
N TYR A 77 -18.38 -1.80 0.33
CA TYR A 77 -19.26 -1.97 -0.83
C TYR A 77 -19.27 -3.42 -1.33
N HIS A 78 -18.10 -4.07 -1.39
CA HIS A 78 -17.98 -5.43 -1.90
C HIS A 78 -18.13 -6.53 -0.83
N ARG A 79 -18.43 -6.21 0.45
CA ARG A 79 -18.64 -7.24 1.49
C ARG A 79 -19.90 -8.08 1.23
N PRO A 80 -19.84 -9.41 1.33
CA PRO A 80 -21.02 -10.26 1.23
C PRO A 80 -22.03 -9.99 2.36
N ARG A 81 -23.34 -9.90 2.05
CA ARG A 81 -24.44 -9.70 3.03
C ARG A 81 -24.41 -10.68 4.22
N ARG A 82 -23.81 -11.85 4.06
CA ARG A 82 -23.64 -12.87 5.12
C ARG A 82 -22.78 -12.38 6.29
N TRP A 83 -21.83 -11.48 6.04
CA TRP A 83 -20.97 -10.89 7.07
C TRP A 83 -21.68 -9.80 7.88
N CYS A 84 -22.65 -9.11 7.27
CA CYS A 84 -23.45 -8.06 7.91
C CYS A 84 -24.40 -8.61 9.00
N LEU A 85 -24.96 -9.82 8.79
CA LEU A 85 -25.78 -10.48 9.81
C LEU A 85 -24.96 -10.95 11.03
N ALA A 86 -23.71 -11.37 10.82
CA ALA A 86 -22.82 -11.79 11.91
C ALA A 86 -22.32 -10.62 12.76
N SER A 87 -21.95 -9.49 12.15
CA SER A 87 -21.51 -8.29 12.86
C SER A 87 -22.66 -7.59 13.60
N THR A 88 -23.87 -7.58 13.04
CA THR A 88 -25.08 -7.04 13.70
C THR A 88 -25.50 -7.89 14.91
N ARG A 89 -25.40 -9.23 14.81
CA ARG A 89 -25.66 -10.13 15.95
C ARG A 89 -24.64 -9.96 17.07
N ARG A 90 -23.37 -9.71 16.74
CA ARG A 90 -22.28 -9.46 17.71
C ARG A 90 -22.34 -8.06 18.35
N ARG A 91 -22.91 -7.06 17.66
CA ARG A 91 -23.21 -5.73 18.24
C ARG A 91 -24.42 -5.77 19.17
N ARG A 92 -25.48 -6.52 18.85
CA ARG A 92 -26.64 -6.70 19.75
C ARG A 92 -26.29 -7.42 21.06
N SER A 93 -25.34 -8.35 21.07
CA SER A 93 -24.95 -9.07 22.28
C SER A 93 -24.04 -8.29 23.24
N ARG A 94 -23.53 -7.11 22.85
CA ARG A 94 -22.70 -6.25 23.71
C ARG A 94 -23.44 -5.00 24.22
N GLY A 95 -24.73 -4.85 23.89
CA GLY A 95 -25.54 -3.67 24.23
C GLY A 95 -26.66 -3.90 25.25
N CYS A 96 -26.79 -5.09 25.84
CA CYS A 96 -27.76 -5.36 26.91
C CYS A 96 -27.04 -5.80 28.19
N MET A 97 -26.60 -4.85 29.01
CA MET A 97 -26.58 -5.09 30.46
C MET A 97 -27.99 -4.74 30.97
N PRO A 98 -28.72 -5.65 31.62
CA PRO A 98 -29.87 -5.26 32.42
C PRO A 98 -29.34 -4.61 33.70
N SER A 99 -29.59 -3.31 33.87
CA SER A 99 -29.50 -2.68 35.19
C SER A 99 -30.67 -3.21 36.03
N ALA A 100 -30.39 -4.21 36.87
CA ALA A 100 -31.28 -4.59 37.96
C ALA A 100 -31.09 -3.56 39.09
N GLY A 101 -32.18 -2.87 39.43
CA GLY A 101 -32.29 -1.90 40.51
C GLY A 101 -33.69 -1.35 40.53
#